data_AF-A0A5R8M111-F1
#
_entry.id   AF-A0A5R8M111-F1
#
_cell.length_a   1.000
_cell.length_b   1.000
_cell.length_c   1.000
_cell.angle_alpha   90.00
_cell.angle_beta   90.00
_cell.angle_gamma   90.00
#
_symmetry.space_group_name_H-M   'P 1'
#
loop_
_entity.id
_entity.type
_entity.pdbx_description
1 polymer ?
#
loop_
_entity_poly.entity_id
_entity_poly.type
_entity_poly.pdbx_seq_one_letter_code
_entity_poly.pdbx_strand_id
1 'polypeptide(L)' 'MKTIDKTKATVLVIGVLTVMVSLIGALKDLNLMNYFFPLYAGLTLVGVSLLNKENIVEIPNKEANV' A
#
# COMPACT_ATOMS: atom_id res chain seq x y z
N MET A 1 -11.74 -16.01 5.87
CA MET A 1 -11.10 -15.03 4.96
C MET A 1 -11.08 -13.63 5.59
N LYS A 2 -10.45 -13.42 6.77
CA LYS A 2 -10.45 -12.13 7.52
C LYS A 2 -9.05 -11.51 7.73
N THR A 3 -7.99 -12.24 7.40
CA THR A 3 -6.59 -11.87 7.67
C THR A 3 -5.91 -11.19 6.47
N ILE A 4 -6.28 -11.57 5.24
CA ILE A 4 -5.63 -11.04 4.02
C ILE A 4 -5.91 -9.54 3.82
N ASP A 5 -7.11 -9.08 4.17
CA ASP A 5 -7.50 -7.67 4.11
C ASP A 5 -6.74 -6.81 5.12
N LYS A 6 -6.50 -7.37 6.33
CA LYS A 6 -5.71 -6.68 7.36
C LYS A 6 -4.27 -6.51 6.92
N THR A 7 -3.67 -7.52 6.28
CA THR A 7 -2.29 -7.41 5.78
C THR A 7 -2.17 -6.35 4.68
N LYS A 8 -3.10 -6.29 3.72
CA LYS A 8 -3.10 -5.23 2.69
C LYS A 8 -3.23 -3.83 3.30
N ALA A 9 -4.14 -3.66 4.26
CA ALA A 9 -4.33 -2.39 4.96
C ALA A 9 -3.06 -1.99 5.75
N THR A 10 -2.43 -2.93 6.46
CA THR A 10 -1.18 -2.68 7.18
C THR A 10 -0.05 -2.27 6.23
N VAL A 11 0.09 -2.99 5.11
CA VAL A 11 1.10 -2.67 4.07
C VAL A 11 0.86 -1.28 3.48
N LEU A 12 -0.40 -0.91 3.23
CA LEU A 12 -0.75 0.44 2.77
C LEU A 12 -0.37 1.51 3.81
N VAL A 13 -0.70 1.29 5.08
CA VAL A 13 -0.39 2.23 6.18
C VAL A 13 1.12 2.42 6.31
N ILE A 14 1.90 1.34 6.29
CA ILE A 14 3.36 1.40 6.34
C ILE A 14 3.89 2.20 5.15
N GLY A 15 3.40 1.91 3.94
CA GLY A 15 3.83 2.60 2.71
C GLY A 15 3.58 4.10 2.77
N VAL A 16 2.38 4.51 3.18
CA VAL A 16 2.01 5.92 3.33
C VAL A 16 2.89 6.61 4.39
N LEU A 17 3.11 5.97 5.54
CA LEU A 17 3.97 6.53 6.59
C LEU A 17 5.41 6.70 6.11
N THR A 18 5.97 5.71 5.41
CA THR A 18 7.33 5.81 4.86
C THR A 18 7.45 6.95 3.85
N VAL A 19 6.46 7.15 2.97
CA VAL A 19 6.44 8.29 2.04
C VAL A 19 6.39 9.61 2.81
N MET A 20 5.50 9.75 3.80
CA MET A 20 5.35 10.98 4.59
C MET A 20 6.63 11.34 5.35
N VAL A 21 7.24 10.38 6.05
CA VAL A 21 8.50 10.61 6.79
C VAL A 21 9.63 10.98 5.83
N SER A 22 9.71 10.33 4.67
CA SER A 22 10.73 10.63 3.66
C SER A 22 10.56 12.03 3.07
N LEU A 23 9.33 12.46 2.79
CA LEU A 23 9.05 13.81 2.33
C LEU A 23 9.39 14.86 3.38
N ILE A 24 9.00 14.63 4.64
CA ILE A 24 9.32 15.56 5.74
C ILE A 24 10.84 15.65 5.94
N GLY A 25 11.55 14.52 5.90
CA GLY A 25 13.02 14.49 5.97
C GLY A 25 13.68 15.22 4.80
N ALA A 26 13.23 14.96 3.58
CA ALA A 26 13.74 15.62 2.38
C ALA A 26 13.50 17.14 2.39
N LEU A 27 12.35 17.59 2.89
CA LEU A 27 12.05 19.01 3.05
C LEU A 27 12.93 19.67 4.11
N LYS A 28 13.25 18.96 5.20
CA LYS A 28 14.13 19.47 6.27
C LYS A 28 15.59 19.59 5.83
N ASP A 29 16.10 18.58 5.14
CA ASP A 29 17.51 18.55 4.71
C ASP A 29 17.72 19.24 3.36
N LEU A 30 16.65 19.72 2.71
CA LEU A 30 16.61 20.24 1.33
C LEU A 30 17.27 19.33 0.30
N ASN A 31 17.45 18.05 0.63
CA ASN A 31 18.17 17.10 -0.18
C ASN A 31 17.37 15.82 -0.36
N LEU A 32 16.67 15.75 -1.49
CA LEU A 32 15.80 14.64 -1.84
C LEU A 32 16.58 13.33 -2.06
N MET A 33 17.86 13.39 -2.45
CA MET A 33 18.65 12.20 -2.76
C MET A 33 18.86 11.31 -1.53
N ASN A 34 19.01 11.91 -0.35
CA ASN A 34 19.16 11.17 0.91
C ASN A 34 17.91 10.37 1.29
N TYR A 35 16.75 10.76 0.74
CA TYR A 35 15.45 10.16 1.02
C TYR A 35 14.84 9.47 -0.21
N PHE A 36 15.58 9.38 -1.32
CA PHE A 36 15.07 8.80 -2.56
C PHE A 36 14.73 7.31 -2.40
N PHE A 37 15.59 6.55 -1.72
CA PHE A 37 15.35 5.14 -1.44
C PHE A 37 14.08 4.88 -0.61
N PRO A 38 13.89 5.49 0.57
CA PRO A 38 12.68 5.27 1.36
C PRO A 38 11.43 5.85 0.67
N LEU A 39 11.54 6.94 -0.10
CA LEU A 39 10.42 7.48 -0.88
C LEU A 39 10.00 6.55 -2.01
N TYR A 40 10.96 5.96 -2.74
CA TYR A 40 10.72 4.94 -3.77
C TYR A 40 10.08 3.67 -3.18
N ALA A 41 10.61 3.16 -2.07
CA ALA A 41 10.08 1.99 -1.40
C ALA A 41 8.65 2.21 -0.91
N GLY A 42 8.38 3.36 -0.29
CA GLY A 42 7.05 3.74 0.18
C GLY A 42 6.04 3.85 -0.97
N LEU A 43 6.41 4.54 -2.07
CA LEU A 43 5.56 4.66 -3.25
C LEU A 43 5.27 3.31 -3.91
N THR A 44 6.27 2.43 -3.99
CA THR A 44 6.11 1.07 -4.53
C THR A 44 5.13 0.27 -3.67
N LEU A 45 5.24 0.35 -2.35
CA LEU A 45 4.38 -0.36 -1.41
C LEU A 45 2.92 0.12 -1.49
N VAL A 46 2.72 1.44 -1.59
CA VAL A 46 1.40 2.05 -1.81
C VAL A 46 0.84 1.63 -3.18
N GLY A 47 1.66 1.70 -4.23
CA GLY A 47 1.27 1.31 -5.59
C GLY A 47 0.82 -0.14 -5.66
N VAL A 48 1.61 -1.08 -5.15
CA VAL A 48 1.26 -2.51 -5.11
C VAL A 48 0.00 -2.76 -4.28
N SER A 49 -0.19 -2.03 -3.18
CA SER A 49 -1.40 -2.19 -2.36
C SER A 49 -2.66 -1.67 -3.07
N LEU A 50 -2.56 -0.53 -3.77
CA LEU A 50 -3.67 0.08 -4.51
C LEU A 50 -4.02 -0.67 -5.81
N LEU A 51 -3.02 -1.09 -6.60
CA LEU A 51 -3.24 -1.86 -7.83
C LEU A 51 -3.87 -3.23 -7.55
N ASN A 52 -3.63 -3.79 -6.37
CA ASN A 52 -4.15 -5.10 -5.99
C ASN A 52 -5.60 -5.05 -5.45
N LYS A 53 -6.33 -3.94 -5.70
CA LYS A 53 -7.73 -3.73 -5.32
C LYS A 53 -8.74 -4.30 -6.35
N GLU A 54 -8.33 -4.59 -7.58
CA GLU A 54 -9.25 -4.94 -8.68
C GLU A 54 -9.49 -6.46 -8.88
N ASN A 55 -8.85 -7.34 -8.11
CA ASN A 55 -9.04 -8.80 -8.26
C ASN A 55 -9.97 -9.41 -7.19
N ILE A 56 -11.11 -8.76 -6.93
CA ILE A 56 -12.24 -9.43 -6.27
C ILE A 56 -13.29 -9.64 -7.35
N VAL A 57 -13.09 -10.67 -8.18
CA VAL A 57 -14.21 -11.25 -8.91
C VAL A 57 -15.09 -11.88 -7.83
N GLU A 58 -16.08 -11.12 -7.37
CA GLU A 58 -17.22 -11.68 -6.66
C GLU A 58 -17.87 -12.69 -7.62
N ILE A 59 -17.58 -13.97 -7.42
CA ILE A 59 -18.38 -15.02 -8.05
C ILE A 59 -19.77 -14.89 -7.41
N PRO A 60 -20.83 -14.55 -8.17
CA PRO A 60 -22.17 -14.52 -7.60
C PRO A 60 -22.51 -15.95 -7.18
N ASN A 61 -22.67 -16.13 -5.87
CA ASN A 61 -23.19 -17.35 -5.26
C ASN A 61 -24.60 -17.59 -5.82
N LYS A 62 -24.69 -18.46 -6.82
CA LYS A 62 -25.97 -18.97 -7.33
C LYS A 62 -26.05 -20.45 -6.99
N GLU A 63 -27.01 -20.76 -6.13
CA GLU A 63 -27.69 -22.05 -5.99
C GLU A 63 -26.84 -23.25 -5.52
N ALA A 64 -26.81 -23.46 -4.21
CA ALA A 64 -26.72 -24.80 -3.63
C ALA A 64 -27.83 -24.96 -2.58
N ASN A 65 -29.07 -25.06 -3.08
CA ASN A 65 -30.19 -25.61 -2.33
C ASN A 65 -30.93 -26.55 -3.29
N VAL A 66 -30.46 -27.80 -3.36
CA VAL A 66 -31.16 -28.96 -3.91
C VAL A 66 -30.98 -30.10 -2.93
#